data_AF-A0A4U6VQU7-F1
#
_entry.id   AF-A0A4U6VQU7-F1
#
_cell.length_a   1.000
_cell.length_b   1.000
_cell.length_c   1.000
_cell.angle_alpha   90.00
_cell.angle_beta   90.00
_cell.angle_gamma   90.00
#
_symmetry.space_group_name_H-M   'P 1'
#
loop_
_entity.id
_entity.type
_entity.pdbx_description
1 polymer ?
#
loop_
_entity_poly.entity_id
_entity_poly.type
_entity_poly.pdbx_seq_one_letter_code
_entity_poly.pdbx_strand_id
1 'polypeptide(L)'
;MQRQTYNLVDAQARHIVQVYPNGWSAILVSLDNQGMWNLRSAIWDRQYLGQQLYLRVWTPEQSFANEYSIPTNAILCGRAAGLPH
;
A
#
# COMPACT_ATOMS: atom_id res chain seq x y z
N MET A 1 14.96 -20.23 4.76
CA MET A 1 13.97 -19.95 5.83
C MET A 1 12.90 -21.03 5.78
N GLN A 2 12.73 -21.81 6.84
CA GLN A 2 11.70 -22.85 6.88
C GLN A 2 10.34 -22.19 7.12
N ARG A 3 9.41 -22.36 6.17
CA ARG A 3 8.02 -21.87 6.20
C ARG A 3 7.19 -22.44 7.37
N GLN A 4 7.74 -23.41 8.11
CA GLN A 4 7.09 -24.12 9.22
C GLN A 4 6.92 -23.28 10.49
N THR A 5 7.69 -22.18 10.66
CA THR A 5 7.61 -21.34 11.86
C THR A 5 6.60 -20.20 11.76
N TYR A 6 5.93 -20.05 10.62
CA TYR A 6 4.91 -19.01 10.45
C TYR A 6 3.60 -19.42 11.11
N ASN A 7 2.97 -18.48 11.81
CA ASN A 7 1.59 -18.64 12.24
C ASN A 7 0.67 -18.45 11.02
N LEU A 8 0.08 -19.55 10.54
CA LEU A 8 -0.83 -19.55 9.39
C LEU A 8 -2.30 -19.76 9.79
N VAL A 9 -2.59 -19.91 11.09
CA VAL A 9 -3.93 -20.26 11.59
C VAL A 9 -4.62 -19.02 12.15
N ASP A 10 -3.94 -18.27 13.02
CA ASP A 10 -4.54 -17.17 13.80
C ASP A 10 -3.61 -15.95 13.93
N ALA A 11 -2.74 -15.73 12.94
CA ALA A 11 -1.95 -14.51 12.89
C ALA A 11 -2.84 -13.26 12.90
N GLN A 12 -2.46 -12.27 13.70
CA GLN A 12 -3.29 -11.09 13.91
C GLN A 12 -3.26 -10.12 12.73
N ALA A 13 -4.44 -9.77 12.22
CA ALA A 13 -4.59 -8.73 11.21
C ALA A 13 -4.30 -7.34 11.79
N ARG A 14 -3.36 -6.60 11.19
CA ARG A 14 -2.96 -5.24 11.58
C ARG A 14 -2.56 -4.43 10.35
N HIS A 15 -2.69 -3.11 10.45
CA HIS A 15 -2.27 -2.14 9.43
C HIS A 15 -0.85 -1.58 9.68
N ILE A 16 -0.30 -1.79 10.88
CA ILE A 16 1.06 -1.39 11.27
C ILE A 16 1.71 -2.57 11.98
N VAL A 17 2.91 -2.95 11.55
CA VAL A 17 3.70 -4.04 12.13
C VAL A 17 5.08 -3.50 12.52
N GLN A 18 5.51 -3.82 13.74
CA GLN A 18 6.83 -3.46 14.22
C GLN A 18 7.88 -4.40 13.64
N VAL A 19 9.02 -3.84 13.26
CA VAL A 19 10.21 -4.59 12.86
C VAL A 19 11.30 -4.27 13.87
N TYR A 20 11.71 -5.27 14.65
CA TYR A 20 12.70 -5.10 15.70
C TYR A 20 14.13 -4.98 15.12
N PRO A 21 15.05 -4.28 15.82
CA PRO A 21 16.45 -4.18 15.38
C PRO A 21 17.08 -5.54 15.12
N ASN A 22 17.80 -5.68 14.01
CA ASN A 22 18.42 -6.93 13.54
C ASN A 22 17.45 -8.11 13.32
N GLY A 23 16.14 -7.83 13.29
CA GLY A 23 15.09 -8.81 13.05
C GLY A 23 14.34 -8.55 11.75
N TRP A 24 13.30 -9.35 11.53
CA TRP A 24 12.38 -9.22 10.40
C TRP A 24 10.97 -9.60 10.85
N SER A 25 9.97 -9.06 10.17
CA SER A 25 8.57 -9.39 10.36
C SER A 25 8.00 -9.82 9.02
N ALA A 26 7.33 -10.97 8.97
CA ALA A 26 6.61 -11.41 7.78
C ALA A 26 5.12 -11.05 7.92
N ILE A 27 4.53 -10.56 6.84
CA ILE A 27 3.10 -10.29 6.72
C ILE A 27 2.55 -11.03 5.51
N LEU A 28 1.27 -11.39 5.58
CA LEU A 28 0.50 -11.91 4.46
C LEU A 28 -0.64 -10.93 4.17
N VAL A 29 -0.81 -10.55 2.90
CA VAL A 29 -1.83 -9.60 2.46
C VAL A 29 -2.51 -10.11 1.20
N SER A 30 -3.83 -9.93 1.12
CA SER A 30 -4.62 -10.09 -0.10
C SER A 30 -4.61 -8.77 -0.86
N LEU A 31 -4.34 -8.81 -2.17
CA LEU A 31 -4.38 -7.63 -3.05
C LEU A 31 -5.68 -7.62 -3.86
N ASP A 32 -6.81 -7.62 -3.17
CA ASP A 32 -8.15 -7.64 -3.76
C ASP A 32 -8.75 -6.23 -3.97
N ASN A 33 -8.09 -5.19 -3.46
CA ASN A 33 -8.52 -3.80 -3.62
C ASN A 33 -7.64 -3.04 -4.61
N GLN A 34 -8.23 -2.64 -5.74
CA GLN A 34 -7.54 -1.98 -6.84
C GLN A 34 -7.22 -0.51 -6.52
N GLY A 35 -6.09 -0.05 -7.04
CA GLY A 35 -5.65 1.33 -6.90
C GLY A 35 -4.21 1.47 -6.41
N MET A 36 -3.89 2.64 -5.89
CA MET A 36 -2.56 3.02 -5.42
C MET A 36 -2.47 3.00 -3.89
N TRP A 37 -1.56 2.21 -3.36
CA TRP A 37 -1.36 1.99 -1.93
C TRP A 37 0.03 2.45 -1.49
N ASN A 38 0.11 3.21 -0.39
CA ASN A 38 1.38 3.62 0.21
C ASN A 38 1.73 2.68 1.38
N LEU A 39 2.87 1.99 1.27
CA LEU A 39 3.49 1.27 2.38
C LEU A 39 4.67 2.11 2.88
N ARG A 40 4.62 2.51 4.15
CA ARG A 40 5.59 3.45 4.73
C ARG A 40 5.96 3.13 6.16
N SER A 41 7.09 3.68 6.57
CA SER A 41 7.43 3.83 7.98
C SER A 41 6.41 4.75 8.67
N ALA A 42 5.95 4.36 9.87
CA ALA A 42 5.19 5.24 10.75
C ALA A 42 6.12 6.22 11.52
N ILE A 43 7.44 6.03 11.45
CA ILE A 43 8.43 6.95 12.02
C ILE A 43 8.61 8.11 11.05
N TRP A 44 8.26 9.32 11.49
CA TRP A 44 8.17 10.50 10.64
C TRP A 44 9.48 10.84 9.95
N ASP A 45 10.61 10.86 10.67
CA ASP A 45 11.91 11.18 10.09
C ASP A 45 12.29 10.21 8.97
N ARG A 46 11.99 8.92 9.15
CA ARG A 46 12.28 7.90 8.13
C ARG A 46 11.36 8.03 6.93
N GLN A 47 10.07 8.31 7.16
CA GLN A 47 9.13 8.57 6.09
C GLN A 47 9.55 9.80 5.26
N TYR A 48 9.95 10.88 5.94
CA TYR A 48 10.43 12.11 5.32
C TYR A 48 11.70 11.87 4.49
N LEU A 49 12.62 11.06 4.99
CA LEU A 49 13.83 10.63 4.28
C LEU A 49 13.55 9.58 3.18
N GLY A 50 12.29 9.22 2.93
CA GLY A 50 11.90 8.37 1.79
C GLY A 50 11.75 6.89 2.10
N GLN A 51 11.68 6.46 3.37
CA GLN A 51 11.37 5.08 3.73
C GLN A 51 9.88 4.76 3.51
N GLN A 52 9.52 4.66 2.24
CA GLN A 52 8.19 4.37 1.74
C GLN A 52 8.26 3.78 0.32
N LEU A 53 7.24 3.04 -0.06
CA LEU A 53 7.02 2.60 -1.43
C LEU A 53 5.53 2.69 -1.78
N TYR A 54 5.26 2.83 -3.07
CA TYR A 54 3.91 2.79 -3.60
C TYR A 54 3.70 1.50 -4.37
N LEU A 55 2.56 0.86 -4.13
CA LEU A 55 2.12 -0.35 -4.81
C LEU A 55 0.85 -0.06 -5.59
N ARG A 56 0.82 -0.47 -6.86
CA ARG A 56 -0.39 -0.40 -7.69
C ARG A 56 -1.00 -1.79 -7.79
N VAL A 57 -2.22 -1.95 -7.29
CA VAL A 57 -3.05 -3.12 -7.59
C VAL A 57 -3.82 -2.82 -8.86
N TRP A 58 -3.37 -3.40 -9.97
CA TRP A 58 -3.90 -3.09 -11.30
C TRP A 58 -4.97 -4.10 -11.74
N THR A 59 -5.97 -3.59 -12.47
CA THR A 59 -6.97 -4.38 -13.18
C THR A 59 -7.21 -3.74 -14.56
N PRO A 60 -7.52 -4.53 -15.61
CA PRO A 60 -7.99 -3.99 -16.87
C PRO A 60 -9.44 -3.47 -16.78
N GLU A 61 -10.24 -3.97 -15.84
CA GLU A 61 -11.67 -3.66 -15.70
C GLU A 61 -11.88 -2.35 -14.91
N GLN A 62 -12.31 -1.28 -15.57
CA GLN A 62 -12.63 -0.02 -14.90
C GLN A 62 -14.09 -0.01 -14.46
N SER A 63 -14.31 -0.08 -13.16
CA SER A 63 -15.64 0.03 -12.57
C SER A 63 -15.58 0.76 -11.23
N PHE A 64 -16.67 1.38 -10.82
CA PHE A 64 -16.80 2.01 -9.49
C PHE A 64 -16.68 1.02 -8.33
N ALA A 65 -16.81 -0.29 -8.58
CA ALA A 65 -16.55 -1.31 -7.59
C ALA A 65 -15.04 -1.55 -7.35
N ASN A 66 -14.21 -1.25 -8.36
CA ASN A 66 -12.76 -1.49 -8.31
C ASN A 66 -12.00 -0.23 -7.87
N GLU A 67 -12.15 0.87 -8.62
CA GLU A 67 -11.47 2.14 -8.35
C GLU A 67 -12.35 3.30 -8.82
N TYR A 68 -12.53 4.31 -7.96
CA TYR A 68 -13.27 5.51 -8.31
C TYR A 68 -12.44 6.41 -9.22
N SER A 69 -13.11 7.13 -10.12
CA SER A 69 -12.49 8.22 -10.89
C SER A 69 -11.94 9.31 -9.96
N ILE A 70 -10.90 10.01 -10.43
CA ILE A 70 -10.33 11.15 -9.71
C ILE A 70 -11.44 12.19 -9.47
N PRO A 71 -11.64 12.66 -8.23
CA PRO A 71 -12.69 13.63 -7.94
C PRO A 71 -12.40 14.98 -8.61
N THR A 72 -13.46 15.71 -8.99
CA THR A 72 -13.35 16.97 -9.77
C THR A 72 -12.66 18.11 -9.03
N ASN A 73 -12.56 18.03 -7.70
CA ASN A 73 -11.85 18.99 -6.86
C ASN A 73 -10.42 18.56 -6.51
N ALA A 74 -9.90 17.48 -7.12
CA ALA A 74 -8.52 17.06 -6.91
C ALA A 74 -7.53 18.12 -7.41
N ILE A 75 -6.49 18.38 -6.62
CA ILE A 75 -5.36 19.22 -7.06
C ILE A 75 -4.48 18.35 -7.97
N LEU A 76 -4.45 18.69 -9.26
CA LEU A 76 -3.61 18.02 -10.24
C LEU A 76 -2.25 18.70 -10.38
N CYS A 77 -1.20 17.90 -10.57
CA CYS A 77 0.17 18.39 -10.68
C CYS A 77 0.77 18.11 -12.06
N GLY A 78 1.54 19.07 -12.59
CA GLY A 78 2.35 18.88 -13.80
C GLY A 78 1.53 18.40 -15.00
N ARG A 79 1.96 17.29 -15.62
CA ARG A 79 1.30 16.70 -16.79
C ARG A 79 -0.14 16.24 -16.53
N ALA A 80 -0.50 15.97 -15.27
CA ALA A 80 -1.86 15.55 -14.94
C ALA A 80 -2.87 16.70 -15.11
N ALA A 81 -2.47 17.96 -14.93
CA ALA A 81 -3.37 19.11 -14.98
C ALA A 81 -4.04 19.34 -16.35
N GLY A 82 -3.45 18.80 -17.43
CA GLY A 82 -4.02 18.87 -18.78
C GLY A 82 -4.80 17.61 -19.20
N LEU A 83 -4.92 16.61 -18.33
CA LEU A 83 -5.67 15.39 -18.65
C LEU A 83 -7.17 15.63 -18.45
N PRO A 84 -8.02 15.21 -19.39
CA PRO A 84 -9.46 15.22 -19.19
C PRO A 84 -9.83 14.26 -18.05
N HIS A 85 -10.80 14.68 -17.24
CA HIS A 85 -11.46 13.87 -16.21
C HIS A 85 -12.55 12.99 -16.83
#